data_AF-A0A966R960-F1
#
_entry.id   AF-A0A966R960-F1
#
_cell.length_a   1.000
_cell.length_b   1.000
_cell.length_c   1.000
_cell.angle_alpha   90.00
_cell.angle_beta   90.00
_cell.angle_gamma   90.00
#
_symmetry.space_group_name_H-M   'P 1'
#
loop_
_entity.id
_entity.type
_entity.pdbx_description
1 polymer ?
#
loop_
_entity_poly.entity_id
_entity_poly.type
_entity_poly.pdbx_seq_one_letter_code
_entity_poly.pdbx_strand_id
1 'polypeptide(L)'
;MALSTTELRLAKILYWVAGLGALLYSVYLLFTMTPSRSIVAILWLIAGLMLLYILYPYYFPPGDPSARWPPYITVCPDYLTQIAPGACVDFVGLNSPLLKKSDPANPPAPTDTNYVFTVPRGATVPQKAALAQQYGLSWEGVI
;
A
#
# COMPACT_ATOMS: atom_id res chain seq x y z
N MET A 1 24.84 15.85 -20.57
CA MET A 1 24.76 17.16 -19.86
C MET A 1 23.67 16.99 -18.81
N ALA A 2 24.03 16.92 -17.52
CA ALA A 2 23.05 16.73 -16.46
C ALA A 2 22.43 18.09 -16.10
N LEU A 3 21.10 18.18 -16.11
CA LEU A 3 20.39 19.39 -15.69
C LEU A 3 20.59 19.62 -14.19
N SER A 4 20.69 20.89 -13.79
CA SER A 4 20.72 21.28 -12.38
C SER A 4 19.40 20.93 -11.68
N THR A 5 19.41 20.82 -10.35
CA THR A 5 18.23 20.45 -9.55
C THR A 5 17.06 21.44 -9.73
N THR A 6 17.37 22.72 -9.93
CA THR A 6 16.38 23.78 -10.20
C THR A 6 15.74 23.61 -11.58
N GLU A 7 16.55 23.33 -12.60
CA GLU A 7 16.05 23.04 -13.95
C GLU A 7 15.21 21.76 -13.99
N LEU A 8 15.59 20.74 -13.21
CA LEU A 8 14.84 19.49 -13.09
C LEU A 8 13.45 19.72 -12.47
N ARG A 9 13.37 20.57 -11.43
CA ARG A 9 12.09 20.96 -10.80
C ARG A 9 11.21 21.74 -11.78
N LEU A 10 11.79 22.70 -12.49
CA LEU A 10 11.07 23.48 -13.49
C LEU A 10 10.56 22.59 -14.64
N ALA A 11 11.40 21.70 -15.15
CA ALA A 11 11.02 20.73 -16.18
C ALA A 11 9.87 19.81 -15.72
N LYS A 12 9.90 19.38 -14.46
CA LYS A 12 8.81 18.59 -13.86
C LYS A 12 7.50 19.38 -13.81
N ILE A 13 7.54 20.64 -13.40
CA ILE A 13 6.35 21.50 -13.35
C ILE A 13 5.80 21.73 -14.75
N LEU A 14 6.66 22.07 -15.72
CA LEU A 14 6.27 22.27 -17.11
C LEU A 14 5.68 21.00 -17.74
N TYR A 15 6.24 19.83 -17.42
CA TYR A 15 5.69 18.54 -17.84
C TYR A 15 4.25 18.35 -17.36
N TRP A 16 3.97 18.63 -16.09
CA TRP A 16 2.62 18.48 -15.55
C TRP A 16 1.63 19.49 -16.13
N VAL A 17 2.05 20.76 -16.31
CA VAL A 17 1.19 21.80 -16.90
C VAL A 17 0.88 21.50 -18.36
N ALA A 18 1.90 21.18 -19.16
CA ALA A 18 1.72 20.84 -20.57
C ALA A 18 0.93 19.53 -20.75
N GLY A 19 1.21 18.53 -19.90
CA GLY A 19 0.49 17.25 -19.89
C GLY A 19 -0.98 17.43 -19.56
N LEU A 20 -1.32 18.20 -18.53
CA LEU A 20 -2.71 18.51 -18.18
C LEU A 20 -3.44 19.24 -19.31
N GLY A 21 -2.78 20.25 -19.91
CA GLY A 21 -3.34 20.99 -21.05
C GLY A 21 -3.62 20.10 -22.25
N ALA A 22 -2.68 19.23 -22.62
CA ALA A 22 -2.85 18.26 -23.71
C ALA A 22 -3.99 17.27 -23.43
N LEU A 23 -4.14 16.84 -22.18
CA LEU A 23 -5.18 15.90 -21.77
C LEU A 23 -6.58 16.54 -21.86
N LEU A 24 -6.73 17.78 -21.36
CA LEU A 24 -7.97 18.55 -21.47
C LEU A 24 -8.33 18.86 -22.94
N TYR A 25 -7.33 19.22 -23.75
CA TYR A 25 -7.54 19.47 -25.18
C TYR A 25 -7.96 18.21 -25.94
N SER A 26 -7.37 17.06 -25.62
CA SER A 26 -7.75 15.77 -26.22
C SER A 26 -9.19 15.39 -25.87
N VAL A 27 -9.62 15.62 -24.62
CA VAL A 27 -11.01 15.44 -24.18
C VAL A 27 -11.94 16.38 -24.96
N TYR A 28 -11.58 17.66 -25.09
CA TYR A 28 -12.36 18.61 -25.89
C TYR A 28 -12.56 18.14 -27.34
N LEU A 29 -11.50 17.66 -27.99
CA LEU A 29 -11.57 17.14 -29.36
C LEU A 29 -12.47 15.89 -29.48
N LEU A 30 -12.42 14.99 -28.50
CA LEU A 30 -13.29 13.81 -28.46
C LEU A 30 -14.78 14.19 -28.48
N PHE A 31 -15.15 15.22 -27.74
CA PHE A 31 -16.54 15.65 -27.64
C PHE A 31 -16.98 16.53 -28.81
N THR A 32 -16.08 17.31 -29.43
CA THR A 32 -16.45 18.33 -30.43
C THR A 32 -16.21 17.93 -31.89
N MET A 33 -15.22 17.09 -32.20
CA MET A 33 -14.90 16.73 -33.59
C MET A 33 -15.49 15.37 -34.00
N THR A 34 -16.61 15.38 -34.72
CA THR A 34 -17.35 14.19 -35.15
C THR A 34 -16.64 13.27 -36.18
N PRO A 35 -15.85 13.72 -37.16
CA PRO A 35 -15.27 12.80 -38.14
C PRO A 35 -14.01 12.08 -37.65
N SER A 36 -13.34 12.56 -36.58
CA SER A 36 -12.05 12.05 -36.10
C SER A 36 -12.07 11.47 -34.68
N ARG A 37 -13.25 11.34 -34.05
CA ARG A 37 -13.40 10.86 -32.66
C ARG A 37 -12.65 9.56 -32.39
N SER A 38 -12.76 8.59 -33.30
CA SER A 38 -12.15 7.28 -33.14
C SER A 38 -10.62 7.35 -33.09
N ILE A 39 -10.02 8.20 -33.93
CA ILE A 39 -8.56 8.38 -33.97
C ILE A 39 -8.08 9.05 -32.69
N VAL A 40 -8.77 10.11 -32.24
CA VAL A 40 -8.44 10.80 -30.99
C VAL A 40 -8.60 9.87 -29.78
N ALA A 41 -9.60 8.98 -29.79
CA ALA A 41 -9.84 8.02 -28.70
C ALA A 41 -8.73 6.98 -28.59
N ILE A 42 -8.24 6.47 -29.73
CA ILE A 42 -7.12 5.54 -29.76
C ILE A 42 -5.84 6.20 -29.23
N LEU A 43 -5.55 7.44 -29.68
CA LEU A 43 -4.40 8.19 -29.18
C LEU A 43 -4.49 8.46 -27.67
N TRP A 44 -5.69 8.78 -27.18
CA TRP A 44 -5.93 9.00 -25.75
C TRP A 44 -5.74 7.73 -24.91
N LEU A 45 -6.23 6.58 -25.41
CA LEU A 45 -6.02 5.28 -24.76
C LEU A 45 -4.53 4.92 -24.66
N ILE A 46 -3.78 5.08 -25.76
CA ILE A 46 -2.34 4.80 -25.79
C ILE A 46 -1.59 5.72 -24.82
N ALA A 47 -1.91 7.00 -24.81
CA ALA A 47 -1.31 7.97 -23.88
C ALA A 47 -1.63 7.63 -22.42
N GLY A 48 -2.86 7.20 -22.12
CA GLY A 48 -3.27 6.75 -20.79
C GLY A 48 -2.53 5.50 -20.32
N LEU A 49 -2.38 4.49 -21.18
CA LEU A 49 -1.61 3.28 -20.88
C LEU A 49 -0.12 3.58 -20.64
N MET A 50 0.47 4.46 -21.46
CA MET A 50 1.86 4.91 -21.26
C MET A 50 2.04 5.64 -19.94
N LEU A 51 1.09 6.51 -19.56
CA LEU A 51 1.13 7.21 -18.28
C LEU A 51 1.02 6.22 -17.11
N LEU A 52 0.12 5.25 -17.19
CA LEU A 52 0.01 4.18 -16.19
C LEU A 52 1.30 3.38 -16.08
N TYR A 53 1.92 3.01 -17.20
CA TYR A 53 3.20 2.30 -17.20
C TYR A 53 4.33 3.11 -16.55
N ILE A 54 4.44 4.39 -16.85
CA ILE A 54 5.47 5.29 -16.27
C ILE A 54 5.23 5.51 -14.78
N LEU A 55 3.96 5.65 -14.36
CA LEU A 55 3.59 5.87 -12.97
C LEU A 55 3.51 4.57 -12.15
N TYR A 56 3.44 3.42 -12.81
CA TYR A 56 3.39 2.11 -12.17
C TYR A 56 4.47 1.92 -11.10
N PRO A 57 5.77 2.15 -11.36
CA PRO A 57 6.81 2.00 -10.33
C PRO A 57 6.72 3.02 -9.18
N TYR A 58 6.01 4.14 -9.37
CA TYR A 58 5.81 5.13 -8.31
C TYR A 58 4.72 4.70 -7.32
N TYR A 59 3.63 4.12 -7.83
CA TYR A 59 2.51 3.65 -6.99
C TYR A 59 2.68 2.19 -6.55
N PHE A 60 3.42 1.40 -7.35
CA PHE A 60 3.76 0.01 -7.11
C PHE A 60 5.29 -0.13 -7.19
N PRO A 61 6.02 0.41 -6.20
CA PRO A 61 7.46 0.22 -6.16
C PRO A 61 7.79 -1.27 -6.23
N PRO A 62 8.85 -1.66 -6.98
CA PRO A 62 9.26 -3.05 -7.00
C PRO A 62 9.48 -3.51 -5.56
N GLY A 63 8.78 -4.58 -5.19
CA GLY A 63 8.98 -5.21 -3.90
C GLY A 63 10.44 -5.64 -3.75
N ASP A 64 10.87 -5.84 -2.50
CA ASP A 64 12.18 -6.40 -2.21
C ASP A 64 12.36 -7.71 -3.00
N PRO A 65 13.43 -7.89 -3.81
CA PRO A 65 13.69 -9.15 -4.51
C PRO A 65 13.85 -10.35 -3.57
N SER A 66 14.09 -10.10 -2.28
CA SER A 66 14.11 -11.12 -1.22
C SER A 66 12.73 -11.42 -0.62
N ALA A 67 11.70 -10.61 -0.91
CA ALA A 67 10.32 -10.88 -0.55
C ALA A 67 9.77 -11.99 -1.46
N ARG A 68 9.93 -13.23 -1.01
CA ARG A 68 9.29 -14.39 -1.63
C ARG A 68 7.80 -14.29 -1.41
N TRP A 69 7.05 -14.34 -2.50
CA TRP A 69 5.62 -14.60 -2.47
C TRP A 69 5.35 -15.93 -1.73
N PRO A 70 4.38 -16.00 -0.81
CA PRO A 70 3.41 -14.95 -0.47
C PRO A 70 4.05 -13.81 0.36
N PRO A 71 3.63 -12.56 0.09
CA PRO A 71 4.27 -11.39 0.66
C PRO A 71 4.00 -11.42 2.16
N TYR A 72 5.05 -11.57 2.96
CA TYR A 72 5.05 -11.44 4.42
C TYR A 72 3.78 -11.96 5.11
N ILE A 73 3.85 -13.16 5.69
CA ILE A 73 3.03 -13.48 6.87
C ILE A 73 3.10 -12.22 7.76
N THR A 74 1.99 -11.50 7.85
CA THR A 74 1.91 -10.18 8.48
C THR A 74 2.56 -10.27 9.84
N VAL A 75 3.32 -9.25 10.28
CA VAL A 75 4.01 -9.32 11.59
C VAL A 75 3.03 -9.58 12.73
N CYS A 76 1.76 -9.23 12.51
CA CYS A 76 0.63 -9.47 13.38
C CYS A 76 -0.35 -10.50 12.79
N PRO A 77 -1.03 -11.30 13.65
CA PRO A 77 -2.19 -12.09 13.29
C PRO A 77 -3.28 -11.25 12.61
N ASP A 78 -4.24 -11.93 11.97
CA ASP A 78 -5.29 -11.27 11.20
C ASP A 78 -6.06 -10.30 12.10
N TYR A 79 -6.42 -9.14 11.52
CA TYR A 79 -7.19 -8.09 12.18
C TYR A 79 -6.50 -7.37 13.36
N LEU A 80 -5.25 -7.73 13.69
CA LEU A 80 -4.43 -6.98 14.64
C LEU A 80 -3.56 -5.93 13.95
N THR A 81 -3.41 -4.78 14.59
CA THR A 81 -2.62 -3.66 14.07
C THR A 81 -1.27 -3.60 14.76
N GLN A 82 -0.19 -3.46 13.98
CA GLN A 82 1.14 -3.35 14.53
C GLN A 82 1.39 -1.97 15.16
N ILE A 83 1.81 -1.93 16.42
CA ILE A 83 2.21 -0.70 17.13
C ILE A 83 3.73 -0.61 17.36
N ALA A 84 4.42 -1.76 17.38
CA ALA A 84 5.89 -1.83 17.42
C ALA A 84 6.36 -3.16 16.79
N PRO A 85 7.67 -3.34 16.51
CA PRO A 85 8.19 -4.60 15.94
C PRO A 85 7.81 -5.82 16.77
N GLY A 86 6.93 -6.68 16.23
CA GLY A 86 6.43 -7.87 16.93
C GLY A 86 5.39 -7.59 18.02
N ALA A 87 4.83 -6.37 18.10
CA ALA A 87 3.80 -5.99 19.07
C ALA A 87 2.54 -5.50 18.34
N CYS A 88 1.42 -6.13 18.63
CA CYS A 88 0.18 -6.05 17.86
C CYS A 88 -1.00 -5.79 18.78
N VAL A 89 -1.92 -4.91 18.39
CA VAL A 89 -3.07 -4.48 19.19
C VAL A 89 -4.36 -4.71 18.45
N ASP A 90 -5.39 -5.08 19.20
CA ASP A 90 -6.75 -5.18 18.70
C ASP A 90 -7.48 -3.84 18.81
N PHE A 91 -7.64 -3.13 17.69
CA PHE A 91 -8.47 -1.93 17.62
C PHE A 91 -9.90 -2.23 17.15
N VAL A 92 -10.13 -3.40 16.58
CA VAL A 92 -11.41 -3.76 15.96
C VAL A 92 -12.38 -4.28 17.03
N GLY A 93 -11.88 -5.11 17.94
CA GLY A 93 -12.65 -5.78 18.99
C GLY A 93 -12.98 -7.21 18.59
N LEU A 94 -11.96 -8.03 18.35
CA LEU A 94 -12.05 -9.45 18.04
C LEU A 94 -12.55 -10.30 19.23
N ASN A 95 -12.74 -9.69 20.39
CA ASN A 95 -13.35 -10.28 21.58
C ASN A 95 -12.62 -11.56 22.05
N SER A 96 -11.30 -11.57 21.92
CA SER A 96 -10.47 -12.63 22.50
C SER A 96 -10.50 -12.52 24.03
N PRO A 97 -10.65 -13.63 24.76
CA PRO A 97 -10.61 -13.61 26.23
C PRO A 97 -9.24 -13.18 26.79
N LEU A 98 -8.19 -13.23 25.97
CA LEU A 98 -6.81 -12.93 26.35
C LEU A 98 -6.31 -11.58 25.85
N LEU A 99 -7.07 -10.88 24.99
CA LEU A 99 -6.67 -9.60 24.40
C LEU A 99 -7.86 -8.62 24.42
N LYS A 100 -7.71 -7.54 25.17
CA LYS A 100 -8.72 -6.48 25.24
C LYS A 100 -8.59 -5.55 24.05
N LYS A 101 -9.75 -5.08 23.57
CA LYS A 101 -9.83 -4.00 22.60
C LYS A 101 -9.17 -2.74 23.16
N SER A 102 -8.34 -2.09 22.36
CA SER A 102 -7.77 -0.79 22.64
C SER A 102 -8.42 0.32 21.80
N ASP A 103 -8.26 1.57 22.24
CA ASP A 103 -8.71 2.75 21.52
C ASP A 103 -7.58 3.26 20.60
N PRO A 104 -7.82 3.42 19.29
CA PRO A 104 -6.83 4.00 18.38
C PRO A 104 -6.32 5.38 18.79
N ALA A 105 -7.13 6.17 19.51
CA ALA A 105 -6.75 7.50 19.97
C ALA A 105 -5.78 7.46 21.17
N ASN A 106 -5.75 6.35 21.92
CA ASN A 106 -4.90 6.14 23.09
C ASN A 106 -4.25 4.74 23.03
N PRO A 107 -3.25 4.54 22.16
CA PRO A 107 -2.60 3.25 22.00
C PRO A 107 -1.90 2.81 23.30
N PRO A 108 -1.95 1.52 23.65
CA PRO A 108 -1.37 0.99 24.87
C PRO A 108 0.16 0.89 24.73
N ALA A 109 0.87 0.84 25.86
CA ALA A 109 2.31 0.63 25.84
C ALA A 109 2.62 -0.75 25.23
N PRO A 110 3.68 -0.91 24.40
CA PRO A 110 4.02 -2.19 23.76
C PRO A 110 4.29 -3.36 24.72
N THR A 111 4.47 -3.08 26.01
CA THR A 111 4.69 -4.07 27.07
C THR A 111 3.41 -4.49 27.79
N ASP A 112 2.25 -3.90 27.46
CA ASP A 112 0.98 -4.19 28.13
C ASP A 112 0.34 -5.48 27.59
N THR A 113 0.57 -6.58 28.31
CA THR A 113 0.10 -7.91 27.92
C THR A 113 -1.41 -8.08 27.88
N ASN A 114 -2.19 -7.13 28.43
CA ASN A 114 -3.66 -7.21 28.38
C ASN A 114 -4.23 -6.71 27.05
N TYR A 115 -3.49 -5.86 26.34
CA TYR A 115 -3.93 -5.19 25.10
C TYR A 115 -3.01 -5.49 23.91
N VAL A 116 -1.78 -5.97 24.18
CA VAL A 116 -0.74 -6.18 23.17
C VAL A 116 -0.41 -7.67 23.04
N PHE A 117 -0.65 -8.20 21.85
CA PHE A 117 -0.14 -9.49 21.40
C PHE A 117 1.32 -9.32 20.97
N THR A 118 2.23 -10.03 21.64
CA THR A 118 3.67 -9.93 21.38
C THR A 118 4.24 -11.21 20.81
N VAL A 119 4.89 -11.13 19.65
CA VAL A 119 5.57 -12.23 18.98
C VAL A 119 7.06 -12.20 19.33
N PRO A 120 7.63 -13.29 19.87
CA PRO A 120 9.05 -13.36 20.15
C PRO A 120 9.90 -13.11 18.90
N ARG A 121 10.97 -12.32 19.02
CA ARG A 121 11.92 -12.12 17.92
C ARG A 121 12.55 -13.45 17.54
N GLY A 122 12.52 -13.78 16.25
CA GLY A 122 13.04 -15.05 15.73
C GLY A 122 12.08 -16.24 15.85
N ALA A 123 10.83 -16.04 16.30
CA ALA A 123 9.82 -17.10 16.29
C ALA A 123 9.61 -17.64 14.87
N THR A 124 9.66 -18.96 14.75
CA THR A 124 9.35 -19.68 13.51
C THR A 124 7.87 -19.56 13.17
N VAL A 125 7.53 -19.79 11.90
CA VAL A 125 6.13 -19.75 11.42
C VAL A 125 5.18 -20.67 12.22
N PRO A 126 5.55 -21.92 12.56
CA PRO A 126 4.69 -22.76 13.40
C PRO A 126 4.50 -22.24 14.84
N GLN A 127 5.55 -21.65 15.44
CA GLN A 127 5.47 -21.07 16.78
C GLN A 127 4.53 -19.86 16.81
N LYS A 128 4.58 -19.07 15.74
CA LYS A 128 3.69 -17.93 15.48
C LYS A 128 2.23 -18.36 15.40
N ALA A 129 1.91 -19.39 14.62
CA ALA A 129 0.54 -19.91 14.55
C ALA A 129 0.06 -20.54 15.86
N ALA A 130 0.91 -21.33 16.53
CA ALA A 130 0.55 -21.90 17.82
C ALA A 130 0.22 -20.81 18.86
N LEU A 131 0.96 -19.71 18.84
CA LEU A 131 0.69 -18.55 19.70
C LEU A 131 -0.62 -17.86 19.31
N ALA A 132 -0.88 -17.61 18.03
CA ALA A 132 -2.14 -17.01 17.58
C ALA A 132 -3.36 -17.86 17.97
N GLN A 133 -3.27 -19.19 17.84
CA GLN A 133 -4.34 -20.12 18.23
C GLN A 133 -4.65 -20.08 19.73
N GLN A 134 -3.65 -19.87 20.60
CA GLN A 134 -3.89 -19.70 22.04
C GLN A 134 -4.77 -18.49 22.33
N TYR A 135 -4.68 -17.44 21.50
CA TYR A 135 -5.48 -16.22 21.60
C TYR A 135 -6.79 -16.30 20.82
N GLY A 136 -7.10 -17.45 20.19
CA GLY A 136 -8.27 -17.60 19.32
C GLY A 136 -8.20 -16.79 18.02
N LEU A 137 -6.99 -16.43 17.59
CA LEU A 137 -6.72 -15.65 16.40
C LEU A 137 -6.24 -16.56 15.26
N SER A 138 -6.54 -16.17 14.02
CA SER A 138 -5.96 -16.76 12.82
C SER A 138 -4.79 -15.94 12.32
N TRP A 139 -3.91 -16.58 11.55
CA TRP A 139 -2.79 -15.92 10.89
C TRP A 139 -2.78 -16.31 9.42
N GLU A 140 -3.14 -15.38 8.54
CA GLU A 140 -3.14 -15.59 7.09
C GLU A 140 -1.74 -16.04 6.64
N GLY A 141 -1.70 -17.16 5.91
CA GLY A 141 -0.47 -17.72 5.36
C GLY A 141 0.28 -18.70 6.27
N VAL A 142 -0.27 -19.04 7.45
CA VAL A 142 0.26 -20.12 8.28
C VAL A 142 -0.74 -21.27 8.37
N ILE A 143 -0.48 -22.35 7.63
CA ILE A 143 -1.21 -23.63 7.69
C ILE A 143 -0.58 -24.49 8.79
#